data_AF-A0A954IUQ1-F1
#
_entry.id   AF-A0A954IUQ1-F1
#
_cell.length_a   1.000
_cell.length_b   1.000
_cell.length_c   1.000
_cell.angle_alpha   90.00
_cell.angle_beta   90.00
_cell.angle_gamma   90.00
#
_symmetry.space_group_name_H-M   'P 1'
#
loop_
_entity.id
_entity.type
_entity.pdbx_description
1 polymer ?
#
loop_
_entity_poly.entity_id
_entity_poly.type
_entity_poly.pdbx_seq_one_letter_code
_entity_poly.pdbx_strand_id
1 'polypeptide(L)'
;MMKLERILFASIALSGVLFAQTPGNLPRPLVQLNRSFTPVGTIDWDAWKVSSPRQRLAADTTKGFAPTANVVHAIFPDLDKTVGFIPTLEYRKSIDGGRTFLPATTLFQLAAQENWTGPQTYLVSENQLVFVVYQTDAHDVSSDNEAVYVLASDDQGQTWTGPLLVSTSVTGTNPKNKRGFDSEIKIAVASGICHIVYEATPTGVTSPGEDLYYAAVGITGGKLAIVHAERRINTATAAGAFDVDGPTVDADRNLVAIAWSDDRAKTAATTSPNTVNNHFSVVSVNSGATFSKETKHTKIDDNAPTGWDTRRPKVRVAVPNVYVFQEDSRNGTDDNCYLSFSNDLGVSYKDVEVNKTPAGIDMDEMWMDVEQRRVVVAYRDDRNGTGNVTNNCFVVVSNTAGNDFATAQEVQVTSIDTNNIYGVELRGNSVGISMETEPGESFWLAASDDGGKTFEQFVGTTKAPHGDVDSPFMTMTMDSDIVAIWIHDDGNGNSKNNVWTSGIKLPYLVDNTATNKGLALDKALDHAGEVAFVMISQTGTQTPITFDNMGLTVYLTPDALWQVGASSFAFLFAAVVDAQGNATFPAVPNLKTIIGRDVWAAAVTISGGKFTNGTDAIRFQ
;
A
#
# COMPACT_ATOMS: atom_id res chain seq x y z
N MET A 1 7.58 -47.49 40.18
CA MET A 1 8.86 -46.82 39.84
C MET A 1 8.80 -46.49 38.36
N MET A 2 9.27 -45.30 38.00
CA MET A 2 9.16 -44.56 36.72
C MET A 2 7.84 -43.83 36.45
N LYS A 3 8.02 -42.51 36.41
CA LYS A 3 7.08 -41.41 36.20
C LYS A 3 6.86 -41.20 34.71
N LEU A 4 5.66 -40.78 34.31
CA LEU A 4 5.50 -39.88 33.18
C LEU A 4 4.66 -38.69 33.66
N GLU A 5 5.35 -37.57 33.82
CA GLU A 5 4.82 -36.28 34.21
C GLU A 5 4.42 -35.49 32.94
N ARG A 6 3.25 -34.86 33.00
CA ARG A 6 2.89 -33.55 32.40
C ARG A 6 3.01 -33.38 30.87
N ILE A 7 1.85 -33.34 30.20
CA ILE A 7 1.62 -32.41 29.08
C ILE A 7 0.45 -31.51 29.47
N LEU A 8 0.74 -30.21 29.42
CA LEU A 8 -0.04 -29.08 29.91
C LEU A 8 -1.04 -28.63 28.83
N PHE A 9 -2.23 -28.22 29.30
CA PHE A 9 -3.30 -27.59 28.54
C PHE A 9 -2.83 -26.34 27.76
N ALA A 10 -3.22 -26.24 26.49
CA ALA A 10 -3.35 -24.99 25.76
C ALA A 10 -4.63 -25.04 24.91
N SER A 11 -5.78 -24.98 25.61
CA SER A 11 -7.08 -24.69 25.02
C SER A 11 -7.45 -23.26 25.39
N ILE A 12 -7.09 -22.30 24.54
CA ILE A 12 -7.61 -20.92 24.59
C ILE A 12 -7.85 -20.41 23.16
N ALA A 13 -9.11 -20.07 22.91
CA ALA A 13 -9.63 -19.16 21.88
C ALA A 13 -9.55 -19.60 20.40
N LEU A 14 -10.47 -20.47 19.97
CA LEU A 14 -10.92 -20.49 18.57
C LEU A 14 -12.43 -20.66 18.41
N SER A 15 -13.20 -20.32 19.46
CA SER A 15 -14.66 -20.36 19.43
C SER A 15 -15.22 -19.04 19.93
N GLY A 16 -15.48 -18.13 19.00
CA GLY A 16 -16.33 -16.98 19.28
C GLY A 16 -16.04 -15.74 18.47
N VAL A 17 -16.33 -15.75 17.16
CA VAL A 17 -16.92 -14.60 16.44
C VAL A 17 -17.66 -15.13 15.21
N LEU A 18 -18.88 -15.63 15.41
CA LEU A 18 -19.90 -15.69 14.35
C LEU A 18 -20.90 -14.58 14.67
N PHE A 19 -20.48 -13.33 14.45
CA PHE A 19 -21.40 -12.20 14.43
C PHE A 19 -21.81 -11.95 12.98
N ALA A 20 -23.11 -11.73 12.81
CA ALA A 20 -23.79 -11.48 11.55
C ALA A 20 -23.05 -10.44 10.70
N GLN A 21 -22.61 -10.86 9.52
CA GLN A 21 -22.10 -9.99 8.48
C GLN A 21 -23.32 -9.43 7.72
N THR A 22 -23.49 -8.12 7.74
CA THR A 22 -24.29 -7.41 6.74
C THR A 22 -23.59 -7.53 5.39
N PRO A 23 -24.33 -7.74 4.29
CA PRO A 23 -23.74 -7.78 2.95
C PRO A 23 -23.23 -6.39 2.60
N GLY A 24 -21.94 -6.16 2.81
CA GLY A 24 -21.20 -5.03 2.25
C GLY A 24 -20.62 -5.42 0.90
N ASN A 25 -20.55 -4.47 -0.04
CA ASN A 25 -19.98 -4.67 -1.38
C ASN A 25 -18.43 -4.81 -1.39
N LEU A 26 -17.80 -4.90 -0.21
CA LEU A 26 -16.40 -5.29 -0.04
C LEU A 26 -16.33 -6.73 0.48
N PRO A 27 -15.44 -7.59 -0.05
CA PRO A 27 -15.38 -9.00 0.34
C PRO A 27 -14.78 -9.24 1.73
N ARG A 28 -14.24 -8.21 2.42
CA ARG A 28 -13.77 -8.28 3.81
C ARG A 28 -14.66 -7.49 4.78
N PRO A 29 -14.80 -7.95 6.04
CA PRO A 29 -15.47 -7.18 7.08
C PRO A 29 -14.83 -5.80 7.27
N LEU A 30 -15.66 -4.80 7.56
CA LEU A 30 -15.18 -3.51 8.06
C LEU A 30 -14.60 -3.67 9.46
N VAL A 31 -13.44 -3.08 9.69
CA VAL A 31 -12.80 -3.00 11.01
C VAL A 31 -12.60 -1.53 11.38
N GLN A 32 -13.15 -1.12 12.53
CA GLN A 32 -12.82 0.17 13.13
C GLN A 32 -11.48 0.08 13.86
N LEU A 33 -10.56 0.99 13.55
CA LEU A 33 -9.21 0.99 14.13
C LEU A 33 -9.11 1.87 15.39
N ASN A 34 -9.69 3.06 15.38
CA ASN A 34 -9.68 3.94 16.55
C ASN A 34 -10.73 3.54 17.59
N ARG A 35 -10.43 3.79 18.88
CA ARG A 35 -11.33 3.53 20.01
C ARG A 35 -12.24 4.74 20.29
N SER A 36 -11.76 5.93 19.95
CA SER A 36 -12.43 7.20 20.11
C SER A 36 -12.47 7.92 18.77
N PHE A 37 -13.36 8.91 18.64
CA PHE A 37 -13.37 9.80 17.49
C PHE A 37 -12.13 10.68 17.48
N THR A 38 -11.62 10.98 16.30
CA THR A 38 -10.54 11.95 16.09
C THR A 38 -11.14 13.36 16.01
N PRO A 39 -10.72 14.32 16.87
CA PRO A 39 -11.25 15.67 16.84
C PRO A 39 -10.53 16.48 15.77
N VAL A 40 -11.30 17.08 14.87
CA VAL A 40 -10.76 17.97 13.84
C VAL A 40 -10.20 19.25 14.47
N GLY A 41 -9.01 19.64 14.01
CA GLY A 41 -8.30 20.85 14.44
C GLY A 41 -7.10 20.60 15.36
N THR A 42 -6.95 19.39 15.93
CA THR A 42 -5.72 18.99 16.65
C THR A 42 -4.88 17.99 15.86
N ILE A 43 -5.53 17.22 15.00
CA ILE A 43 -4.90 16.26 14.11
C ILE A 43 -5.31 16.68 12.71
N ASP A 44 -4.30 17.01 11.90
CA ASP A 44 -4.52 17.35 10.51
C ASP A 44 -4.90 16.10 9.70
N TRP A 45 -5.46 16.29 8.51
CA TRP A 45 -5.89 15.21 7.62
C TRP A 45 -4.69 14.30 7.25
N ASP A 46 -4.92 13.09 6.74
CA ASP A 46 -3.87 12.17 6.29
C ASP A 46 -2.93 11.59 7.37
N ALA A 47 -3.22 11.80 8.64
CA ALA A 47 -2.50 11.21 9.76
C ALA A 47 -2.55 9.66 9.84
N TRP A 48 -3.36 8.99 9.01
CA TRP A 48 -3.48 7.53 8.94
C TRP A 48 -2.77 6.99 7.70
N LYS A 49 -2.08 5.86 7.87
CA LYS A 49 -1.35 5.19 6.79
C LYS A 49 -1.43 3.68 6.96
N VAL A 50 -1.34 2.98 5.83
CA VAL A 50 -1.28 1.51 5.77
C VAL A 50 -0.06 1.10 4.96
N SER A 51 0.60 0.01 5.35
CA SER A 51 1.75 -0.54 4.63
C SER A 51 1.80 -2.05 4.78
N SER A 52 2.28 -2.74 3.74
CA SER A 52 2.60 -4.16 3.77
C SER A 52 4.02 -4.39 3.22
N PRO A 53 4.80 -5.28 3.83
CA PRO A 53 6.11 -5.63 3.28
C PRO A 53 5.98 -6.24 1.88
N ARG A 54 6.85 -5.81 0.96
CA ARG A 54 6.92 -6.40 -0.39
C ARG A 54 7.48 -7.83 -0.39
N GLN A 55 8.12 -8.25 0.69
CA GLN A 55 8.74 -9.56 0.84
C GLN A 55 7.91 -10.49 1.71
N ARG A 56 7.96 -11.78 1.37
CA ARG A 56 7.46 -12.82 2.27
C ARG A 56 8.32 -12.88 3.52
N LEU A 57 7.68 -12.82 4.68
CA LEU A 57 8.37 -12.83 5.96
C LEU A 57 8.73 -14.27 6.32
N ALA A 58 10.03 -14.51 6.49
CA ALA A 58 10.52 -15.79 6.98
C ALA A 58 10.02 -16.02 8.42
N ALA A 59 9.93 -17.31 8.78
CA ALA A 59 9.71 -17.68 10.16
C ALA A 59 10.88 -17.18 11.01
N ASP A 60 10.59 -16.62 12.17
CA ASP A 60 11.61 -16.27 13.15
C ASP A 60 11.19 -16.85 14.49
N THR A 61 11.76 -18.01 14.79
CA THR A 61 11.46 -18.74 16.04
C THR A 61 11.99 -18.02 17.27
N THR A 62 12.93 -17.08 17.13
CA THR A 62 13.46 -16.30 18.26
C THR A 62 12.50 -15.18 18.66
N LYS A 63 11.76 -14.62 17.70
CA LYS A 63 10.74 -13.59 17.90
C LYS A 63 9.30 -14.13 17.88
N GLY A 64 9.15 -15.45 17.70
CA GLY A 64 7.85 -16.14 17.72
C GLY A 64 7.00 -15.94 16.45
N PHE A 65 7.60 -15.57 15.32
CA PHE A 65 6.87 -15.34 14.08
C PHE A 65 6.69 -16.63 13.27
N ALA A 66 5.43 -16.92 12.94
CA ALA A 66 5.13 -17.81 11.83
C ALA A 66 5.47 -17.09 10.50
N PRO A 67 5.94 -17.84 9.48
CA PRO A 67 6.14 -17.25 8.16
C PRO A 67 4.79 -16.80 7.61
N THR A 68 4.72 -15.56 7.13
CA THR A 68 3.49 -14.99 6.58
C THR A 68 3.82 -14.03 5.45
N ALA A 69 2.93 -13.97 4.46
CA ALA A 69 2.96 -13.03 3.34
C ALA A 69 1.84 -11.97 3.46
N ASN A 70 1.07 -12.01 4.55
CA ASN A 70 -0.17 -11.24 4.72
C ASN A 70 -0.12 -10.30 5.92
N VAL A 71 1.05 -9.72 6.18
CA VAL A 71 1.17 -8.72 7.24
C VAL A 71 0.72 -7.36 6.72
N VAL A 72 -0.12 -6.70 7.50
CA VAL A 72 -0.54 -5.32 7.22
C VAL A 72 -0.33 -4.50 8.48
N HIS A 73 0.34 -3.38 8.30
CA HIS A 73 0.62 -2.39 9.31
C HIS A 73 -0.31 -1.20 9.09
N ALA A 74 -0.90 -0.69 10.16
CA ALA A 74 -1.72 0.51 10.11
C ALA A 74 -1.32 1.44 11.25
N ILE A 75 -1.14 2.72 10.93
CA ILE A 75 -1.06 3.79 11.92
C ILE A 75 -2.25 4.71 11.76
N PHE A 76 -2.71 5.27 12.88
CA PHE A 76 -3.87 6.15 12.88
C PHE A 76 -3.91 7.02 14.14
N PRO A 77 -4.53 8.20 14.06
CA PRO A 77 -4.86 8.98 15.23
C PRO A 77 -5.90 8.32 16.13
N ASP A 78 -5.76 8.48 17.44
CA ASP A 78 -6.80 8.20 18.43
C ASP A 78 -6.74 9.25 19.56
N LEU A 79 -7.70 9.20 20.48
CA LEU A 79 -7.69 9.99 21.71
C LEU A 79 -7.60 9.08 22.93
N ASP A 80 -6.61 9.35 23.79
CA ASP A 80 -6.56 8.72 25.11
C ASP A 80 -7.53 9.40 26.08
N LYS A 81 -8.71 8.78 26.22
CA LYS A 81 -9.75 9.20 27.17
C LYS A 81 -9.33 9.07 28.63
N THR A 82 -8.35 8.21 28.94
CA THR A 82 -7.92 7.97 30.33
C THR A 82 -7.03 9.10 30.85
N VAL A 83 -6.42 9.88 29.96
CA VAL A 83 -5.49 10.98 30.29
C VAL A 83 -6.03 12.34 29.83
N GLY A 84 -7.35 12.46 29.61
CA GLY A 84 -8.00 13.75 29.33
C GLY A 84 -8.09 14.13 27.85
N PHE A 85 -8.28 13.15 26.95
CA PHE A 85 -8.41 13.34 25.50
C PHE A 85 -7.14 13.89 24.85
N ILE A 86 -5.99 13.42 25.29
CA ILE A 86 -4.71 13.75 24.65
C ILE A 86 -4.61 12.93 23.36
N PRO A 87 -4.29 13.54 22.21
CA PRO A 87 -4.14 12.80 20.96
C PRO A 87 -2.91 11.89 21.00
N THR A 88 -3.08 10.72 20.41
CA THR A 88 -2.08 9.65 20.36
C THR A 88 -1.94 9.15 18.93
N LEU A 89 -0.72 8.86 18.50
CA LEU A 89 -0.50 8.04 17.31
C LEU A 89 -0.54 6.57 17.72
N GLU A 90 -1.51 5.84 17.20
CA GLU A 90 -1.71 4.42 17.47
C GLU A 90 -1.22 3.58 16.30
N TYR A 91 -0.82 2.35 16.61
CA TYR A 91 -0.43 1.33 15.65
C TYR A 91 -1.23 0.05 15.84
N ARG A 92 -1.63 -0.58 14.74
CA ARG A 92 -2.16 -1.94 14.72
C ARG A 92 -1.49 -2.77 13.63
N LYS A 93 -1.41 -4.07 13.90
CA LYS A 93 -0.95 -5.07 12.93
C LYS A 93 -2.05 -6.08 12.64
N SER A 94 -2.17 -6.46 11.39
CA SER A 94 -2.84 -7.68 10.95
C SER A 94 -1.81 -8.70 10.46
N ILE A 95 -2.10 -9.99 10.65
CA ILE A 95 -1.30 -11.12 10.15
C ILE A 95 -2.05 -11.98 9.13
N ASP A 96 -3.26 -11.57 8.76
CA ASP A 96 -4.20 -12.28 7.89
C ASP A 96 -4.71 -11.39 6.74
N GLY A 97 -3.91 -10.41 6.34
CA GLY A 97 -4.16 -9.51 5.22
C GLY A 97 -5.19 -8.43 5.55
N GLY A 98 -5.30 -8.03 6.81
CA GLY A 98 -6.26 -7.00 7.24
C GLY A 98 -7.66 -7.52 7.57
N ARG A 99 -7.87 -8.83 7.73
CA ARG A 99 -9.20 -9.35 8.16
C ARG A 99 -9.41 -9.14 9.65
N THR A 100 -8.36 -9.34 10.44
CA THR A 100 -8.33 -9.07 11.87
C THR A 100 -7.09 -8.25 12.20
N PHE A 101 -7.26 -7.32 13.13
CA PHE A 101 -6.16 -6.51 13.65
C PHE A 101 -5.96 -6.84 15.12
N LEU A 102 -4.69 -6.98 15.52
CA LEU A 102 -4.29 -7.07 16.91
C LEU A 102 -4.67 -5.77 17.66
N PRO A 103 -4.72 -5.81 19.01
CA PRO A 103 -4.95 -4.61 19.81
C PRO A 103 -3.99 -3.46 19.46
N ALA A 104 -4.49 -2.23 19.57
CA ALA A 104 -3.68 -1.03 19.32
C ALA A 104 -2.52 -0.91 20.31
N THR A 105 -1.39 -0.41 19.81
CA THR A 105 -0.23 0.00 20.59
C THR A 105 0.01 1.48 20.36
N THR A 106 0.03 2.27 21.44
CA THR A 106 0.36 3.68 21.37
C THR A 106 1.83 3.85 21.05
N LEU A 107 2.14 4.50 19.93
CA LEU A 107 3.51 4.77 19.49
C LEU A 107 4.10 5.98 20.22
N PHE A 108 3.32 7.06 20.29
CA PHE A 108 3.61 8.22 21.10
C PHE A 108 2.33 8.99 21.44
N GLN A 109 2.44 9.85 22.43
CA GLN A 109 1.36 10.70 22.93
C GLN A 109 1.83 12.15 22.82
N LEU A 110 1.01 13.01 22.20
CA LEU A 110 1.35 14.42 22.06
C LEU A 110 1.45 15.09 23.43
N ALA A 111 2.45 15.93 23.62
CA ALA A 111 2.55 16.82 24.76
C ALA A 111 1.44 17.88 24.73
N ALA A 112 1.15 18.48 25.89
CA ALA A 112 0.22 19.61 25.93
C ALA A 112 0.79 20.77 25.08
N GLN A 113 -0.01 21.28 24.13
CA GLN A 113 0.35 22.33 23.16
C GLN A 113 1.18 21.90 21.95
N GLU A 114 1.48 20.60 21.81
CA GLU A 114 2.07 20.05 20.59
C GLU A 114 1.00 19.91 19.50
N ASN A 115 1.28 20.40 18.31
CA ASN A 115 0.49 20.17 17.11
C ASN A 115 1.14 19.08 16.26
N TRP A 116 0.29 18.25 15.66
CA TRP A 116 0.69 17.18 14.77
C TRP A 116 0.17 17.43 13.36
N THR A 117 1.09 17.48 12.40
CA THR A 117 0.78 17.63 10.98
C THR A 117 0.59 16.25 10.35
N GLY A 118 -0.67 15.83 10.29
CA GLY A 118 -1.14 14.59 9.68
C GLY A 118 -0.62 14.28 8.27
N PRO A 119 -0.59 15.24 7.30
CA PRO A 119 -0.09 14.99 5.94
C PRO A 119 1.35 14.50 5.89
N GLN A 120 2.10 14.74 6.96
CA GLN A 120 3.52 14.42 7.08
C GLN A 120 3.82 13.22 7.95
N THR A 121 2.83 12.33 8.07
CA THR A 121 2.99 11.05 8.73
C THR A 121 3.06 9.94 7.69
N TYR A 122 4.13 9.16 7.73
CA TYR A 122 4.39 8.07 6.80
C TYR A 122 4.66 6.77 7.54
N LEU A 123 4.24 5.67 6.90
CA LEU A 123 4.46 4.31 7.35
C LEU A 123 5.05 3.51 6.20
N VAL A 124 6.18 2.86 6.43
CA VAL A 124 6.78 1.97 5.44
C VAL A 124 7.29 0.70 6.13
N SER A 125 7.27 -0.41 5.41
CA SER A 125 7.73 -1.69 5.91
C SER A 125 8.54 -2.46 4.88
N GLU A 126 9.62 -3.10 5.33
CA GLU A 126 10.45 -4.00 4.54
C GLU A 126 10.86 -5.16 5.44
N ASN A 127 10.62 -6.39 4.99
CA ASN A 127 10.82 -7.57 5.81
C ASN A 127 10.16 -7.42 7.21
N GLN A 128 10.93 -7.60 8.29
CA GLN A 128 10.44 -7.43 9.66
C GLN A 128 10.47 -5.97 10.13
N LEU A 129 11.04 -5.06 9.34
CA LEU A 129 11.22 -3.68 9.73
C LEU A 129 9.96 -2.88 9.44
N VAL A 130 9.60 -2.02 10.39
CA VAL A 130 8.53 -1.05 10.24
C VAL A 130 9.08 0.30 10.68
N PHE A 131 8.95 1.31 9.83
CA PHE A 131 9.35 2.68 10.15
C PHE A 131 8.12 3.58 10.12
N VAL A 132 8.04 4.47 11.10
CA VAL A 132 7.07 5.55 11.16
C VAL A 132 7.85 6.85 11.21
N VAL A 133 7.59 7.72 10.24
CA VAL A 133 8.18 9.05 10.16
C VAL A 133 7.07 10.06 10.30
N TYR A 134 7.27 11.07 11.13
CA TYR A 134 6.26 12.07 11.42
C TYR A 134 6.89 13.43 11.71
N GLN A 135 6.14 14.48 11.42
CA GLN A 135 6.48 15.85 11.77
C GLN A 135 5.65 16.34 12.95
N THR A 136 6.28 17.09 13.84
CA THR A 136 5.61 17.73 14.98
C THR A 136 6.42 18.92 15.51
N ASP A 137 5.76 19.82 16.24
CA ASP A 137 6.32 21.09 16.72
C ASP A 137 6.88 21.06 18.15
N ALA A 138 6.79 19.95 18.90
CA ALA A 138 7.13 20.02 20.34
C ALA A 138 7.63 18.73 21.02
N HIS A 139 8.31 17.82 20.31
CA HIS A 139 8.84 16.62 20.98
C HIS A 139 10.09 16.87 21.87
N ASP A 140 10.71 18.06 21.80
CA ASP A 140 11.78 18.57 22.70
C ASP A 140 12.37 19.93 22.23
N VAL A 141 11.91 20.45 21.09
CA VAL A 141 12.26 21.78 20.57
C VAL A 141 11.30 22.80 21.19
N SER A 142 11.75 24.03 21.45
CA SER A 142 10.85 25.12 21.87
C SER A 142 9.63 25.17 20.95
N SER A 143 8.43 25.38 21.51
CA SER A 143 7.07 25.25 20.92
C SER A 143 6.77 25.93 19.57
N ASP A 144 7.78 26.50 18.92
CA ASP A 144 7.68 27.24 17.67
C ASP A 144 8.46 26.56 16.51
N ASN A 145 9.06 25.38 16.72
CA ASN A 145 9.89 24.70 15.72
C ASN A 145 9.33 23.32 15.35
N GLU A 146 8.88 23.16 14.10
CA GLU A 146 8.58 21.85 13.51
C GLU A 146 9.86 21.02 13.31
N ALA A 147 9.77 19.71 13.48
CA ALA A 147 10.88 18.78 13.30
C ALA A 147 10.41 17.39 12.87
N VAL A 148 11.29 16.69 12.15
CA VAL A 148 11.09 15.33 11.63
C VAL A 148 11.65 14.30 12.59
N TYR A 149 10.78 13.38 13.03
CA TYR A 149 11.12 12.28 13.93
C TYR A 149 10.88 10.93 13.27
N VAL A 150 11.61 9.92 13.75
CA VAL A 150 11.46 8.55 13.30
C VAL A 150 11.33 7.60 14.48
N LEU A 151 10.38 6.68 14.37
CA LEU A 151 10.23 5.50 15.21
C LEU A 151 10.44 4.27 14.33
N ALA A 152 11.00 3.21 14.89
CA ALA A 152 11.18 1.99 14.15
C ALA A 152 10.91 0.76 15.01
N SER A 153 10.58 -0.33 14.34
CA SER A 153 10.49 -1.66 14.90
C SER A 153 11.27 -2.62 14.02
N ASP A 154 12.02 -3.55 14.63
CA ASP A 154 12.67 -4.66 13.92
C ASP A 154 11.93 -6.00 14.05
N ASP A 155 10.74 -5.98 14.66
CA ASP A 155 9.95 -7.15 15.01
C ASP A 155 8.48 -6.97 14.60
N GLN A 156 8.24 -6.40 13.42
CA GLN A 156 6.91 -6.20 12.85
C GLN A 156 5.97 -5.42 13.79
N GLY A 157 6.50 -4.39 14.45
CA GLY A 157 5.80 -3.52 15.39
C GLY A 157 5.36 -4.19 16.70
N GLN A 158 6.02 -5.25 17.17
CA GLN A 158 5.78 -5.75 18.54
C GLN A 158 6.43 -4.84 19.58
N THR A 159 7.66 -4.41 19.31
CA THR A 159 8.41 -3.43 20.10
C THR A 159 8.85 -2.28 19.21
N TRP A 160 9.02 -1.11 19.83
CA TRP A 160 9.35 0.13 19.14
C TRP A 160 10.54 0.80 19.81
N THR A 161 11.38 1.43 18.99
CA THR A 161 12.43 2.32 19.47
C THR A 161 11.80 3.60 20.05
N GLY A 162 12.57 4.35 20.85
CA GLY A 162 12.21 5.75 21.11
C GLY A 162 12.31 6.61 19.84
N PRO A 163 11.70 7.79 19.82
CA PRO A 163 11.77 8.71 18.69
C PRO A 163 13.20 9.22 18.50
N LEU A 164 13.64 9.32 17.25
CA LEU A 164 14.93 9.91 16.87
C LEU A 164 14.68 11.17 16.04
N LEU A 165 15.20 12.31 16.49
CA LEU A 165 15.21 13.56 15.72
C LEU A 165 16.16 13.43 14.52
N VAL A 166 15.65 13.76 13.31
CA VAL A 166 16.40 13.67 12.06
C VAL A 166 16.70 15.04 11.46
N SER A 167 15.77 16.00 11.56
CA SER A 167 15.96 17.37 11.06
C SER A 167 16.74 18.24 12.05
N THR A 168 18.07 18.09 12.06
CA THR A 168 18.96 18.66 13.08
C THR A 168 19.50 20.06 12.78
N SER A 169 19.50 20.48 11.51
CA SER A 169 20.12 21.72 11.00
C SER A 169 19.10 22.72 10.46
N VAL A 170 17.85 22.28 10.33
CA VAL A 170 16.69 23.12 10.03
C VAL A 170 15.93 23.35 11.33
N THR A 171 16.25 24.43 12.04
CA THR A 171 15.43 24.91 13.16
C THR A 171 14.86 26.25 12.74
N GLY A 172 13.69 26.24 12.12
CA GLY A 172 13.04 27.46 11.64
C GLY A 172 12.65 28.37 12.81
N THR A 173 13.45 29.38 13.13
CA THR A 173 13.16 30.34 14.21
C THR A 173 12.08 31.36 13.80
N ASN A 174 11.09 31.01 12.99
CA ASN A 174 10.08 31.98 12.55
C ASN A 174 8.76 31.78 13.30
N PRO A 175 8.50 32.52 14.40
CA PRO A 175 7.35 32.27 15.28
C PRO A 175 6.01 32.72 14.68
N LYS A 176 5.98 33.13 13.39
CA LYS A 176 4.80 33.74 12.76
C LYS A 176 4.40 33.14 11.41
N ASN A 177 5.25 32.34 10.77
CA ASN A 177 4.85 31.49 9.66
C ASN A 177 4.95 30.06 10.15
N LYS A 178 3.81 29.49 10.58
CA LYS A 178 3.60 28.05 10.82
C LYS A 178 3.71 27.23 9.52
N ARG A 179 4.70 27.56 8.68
CA ARG A 179 5.00 27.03 7.35
C ARG A 179 6.52 27.04 7.17
N GLY A 180 7.27 26.62 8.20
CA GLY A 180 8.74 26.53 8.11
C GLY A 180 9.19 25.32 7.27
N PHE A 181 8.29 24.35 7.16
CA PHE A 181 8.26 23.28 6.18
C PHE A 181 7.02 23.51 5.31
N ASP A 182 7.16 23.91 4.05
CA ASP A 182 6.13 23.52 3.09
C ASP A 182 6.27 22.00 2.91
N SER A 183 5.24 21.31 3.37
CA SER A 183 5.47 20.31 4.41
C SER A 183 6.00 18.95 3.94
N GLU A 184 6.38 18.76 2.69
CA GLU A 184 6.45 17.43 2.07
C GLU A 184 7.60 16.52 2.53
N ILE A 185 7.34 15.70 3.55
CA ILE A 185 8.18 14.53 3.87
C ILE A 185 7.87 13.42 2.87
N LYS A 186 8.88 12.67 2.43
CA LYS A 186 8.69 11.37 1.79
C LYS A 186 9.71 10.37 2.30
N ILE A 187 9.31 9.10 2.31
CA ILE A 187 10.15 8.02 2.82
C ILE A 187 10.19 6.82 1.89
N ALA A 188 11.32 6.14 1.91
CA ALA A 188 11.51 4.83 1.30
C ALA A 188 12.32 3.94 2.24
N VAL A 189 12.22 2.63 2.09
CA VAL A 189 13.01 1.68 2.86
C VAL A 189 13.64 0.66 1.93
N ALA A 190 14.94 0.45 2.07
CA ALA A 190 15.67 -0.56 1.34
C ALA A 190 16.90 -1.01 2.12
N SER A 191 17.19 -2.32 2.08
CA SER A 191 18.36 -2.90 2.77
C SER A 191 18.42 -2.56 4.26
N GLY A 192 17.27 -2.40 4.89
CA GLY A 192 17.12 -2.04 6.30
C GLY A 192 17.47 -0.61 6.66
N ILE A 193 17.54 0.28 5.68
CA ILE A 193 17.73 1.73 5.85
C ILE A 193 16.44 2.43 5.45
N CYS A 194 15.94 3.31 6.32
CA CYS A 194 14.87 4.25 6.01
C CYS A 194 15.50 5.54 5.46
N HIS A 195 15.19 5.84 4.20
CA HIS A 195 15.59 7.04 3.47
C HIS A 195 14.50 8.09 3.61
N ILE A 196 14.88 9.31 4.00
CA ILE A 196 13.95 10.38 4.33
C ILE A 196 14.37 11.61 3.54
N VAL A 197 13.40 12.20 2.84
CA VAL A 197 13.55 13.45 2.11
C VAL A 197 12.47 14.41 2.58
N TYR A 198 12.82 15.68 2.73
CA TYR A 198 11.86 16.73 3.09
C TYR A 198 12.35 18.10 2.62
N GLU A 199 11.39 19.00 2.47
CA GLU A 199 11.61 20.40 2.15
C GLU A 199 11.65 21.22 3.43
N ALA A 200 12.46 22.28 3.42
CA ALA A 200 12.66 23.11 4.58
C ALA A 200 13.31 24.45 4.23
N THR A 201 12.89 25.51 4.92
CA THR A 201 13.59 26.80 4.86
C THR A 201 14.96 26.71 5.56
N PRO A 202 16.08 27.02 4.89
CA PRO A 202 17.40 26.99 5.51
C PRO A 202 17.55 27.96 6.67
N THR A 203 18.32 27.56 7.69
CA THR A 203 18.62 28.43 8.84
C THR A 203 19.24 29.75 8.39
N GLY A 204 18.61 30.86 8.79
CA GLY A 204 19.09 32.23 8.50
C GLY A 204 18.57 32.83 7.19
N VAL A 205 17.73 32.10 6.43
CA VAL A 205 17.02 32.63 5.26
C VAL A 205 15.63 33.08 5.68
N THR A 206 15.28 34.34 5.40
CA THR A 206 13.90 34.82 5.51
C THR A 206 13.25 34.69 4.15
N SER A 207 12.41 33.66 3.94
CA SER A 207 11.38 33.44 2.89
C SER A 207 11.52 34.21 1.55
N PRO A 208 11.35 33.56 0.38
CA PRO A 208 10.57 32.34 0.16
C PRO A 208 11.36 31.07 -0.21
N GLY A 209 12.69 31.11 -0.34
CA GLY A 209 13.42 29.95 -0.85
C GLY A 209 13.53 28.80 0.16
N GLU A 210 13.07 27.63 -0.25
CA GLU A 210 13.22 26.37 0.46
C GLU A 210 14.35 25.52 -0.13
N ASP A 211 14.78 24.50 0.62
CA ASP A 211 15.79 23.56 0.15
C ASP A 211 15.37 22.13 0.42
N LEU A 212 15.91 21.22 -0.38
CA LEU A 212 15.65 19.80 -0.26
C LEU A 212 16.70 19.16 0.65
N TYR A 213 16.26 18.48 1.70
CA TYR A 213 17.13 17.79 2.65
C TYR A 213 16.93 16.28 2.56
N TYR A 214 18.01 15.56 2.83
CA TYR A 214 18.04 14.11 2.90
C TYR A 214 18.73 13.66 4.17
N ALA A 215 18.15 12.63 4.79
CA ALA A 215 18.78 11.88 5.87
C ALA A 215 18.44 10.38 5.73
N ALA A 216 19.19 9.55 6.45
CA ALA A 216 18.89 8.13 6.50
C ALA A 216 19.13 7.56 7.90
N VAL A 217 18.25 6.65 8.30
CA VAL A 217 18.31 5.98 9.60
C VAL A 217 18.17 4.47 9.46
N GLY A 218 18.67 3.73 10.43
CA GLY A 218 18.56 2.27 10.47
C GLY A 218 18.66 1.76 11.91
N ILE A 219 18.39 0.47 12.10
CA ILE A 219 18.47 -0.16 13.43
C ILE A 219 19.85 -0.83 13.59
N THR A 220 20.62 -0.35 14.56
CA THR A 220 21.93 -0.92 14.92
C THR A 220 21.92 -1.31 16.40
N GLY A 221 22.12 -2.60 16.68
CA GLY A 221 22.11 -3.10 18.06
C GLY A 221 20.78 -2.90 18.80
N GLY A 222 19.65 -3.03 18.08
CA GLY A 222 18.30 -2.84 18.64
C GLY A 222 17.93 -1.39 18.93
N LYS A 223 18.72 -0.42 18.44
CA LYS A 223 18.44 1.02 18.58
C LYS A 223 18.44 1.69 17.22
N LEU A 224 17.57 2.68 17.07
CA LEU A 224 17.57 3.55 15.90
C LEU A 224 18.84 4.42 15.91
N ALA A 225 19.49 4.55 14.77
CA ALA A 225 20.72 5.31 14.59
C ALA A 225 20.75 6.02 13.23
N ILE A 226 21.37 7.20 13.20
CA ILE A 226 21.65 7.94 11.97
C ILE A 226 22.67 7.16 11.14
N VAL A 227 22.29 6.78 9.93
CA VAL A 227 23.16 6.15 8.92
C VAL A 227 23.82 7.23 8.06
N HIS A 228 23.02 8.19 7.62
CA HIS A 228 23.47 9.40 6.93
C HIS A 228 22.89 10.60 7.64
N ALA A 229 23.78 11.46 8.16
CA ALA A 229 23.38 12.73 8.73
C ALA A 229 22.66 13.58 7.67
N GLU A 230 21.72 14.39 8.16
CA GLU A 230 21.00 15.36 7.35
C GLU A 230 21.95 16.19 6.48
N ARG A 231 21.58 16.36 5.22
CA ARG A 231 22.28 17.23 4.28
C ARG A 231 21.35 17.75 3.20
N ARG A 232 21.67 18.93 2.68
CA ARG A 232 21.03 19.51 1.51
C ARG A 232 21.37 18.72 0.23
N ILE A 233 20.39 18.51 -0.64
CA ILE A 233 20.50 17.74 -1.88
C ILE A 233 20.61 18.63 -3.12
N ASN A 234 19.79 19.68 -3.22
CA ASN A 234 19.70 20.62 -4.36
C ASN A 234 20.89 21.61 -4.39
N THR A 235 22.12 21.08 -4.38
CA THR A 235 23.36 21.86 -4.23
C THR A 235 23.83 22.58 -5.49
N ALA A 236 23.17 22.40 -6.64
CA ALA A 236 23.51 23.15 -7.85
C ALA A 236 23.18 24.66 -7.75
N THR A 237 22.38 25.05 -6.76
CA THR A 237 22.00 26.44 -6.48
C THR A 237 22.47 26.86 -5.09
N ALA A 238 22.50 28.17 -4.81
CA ALA A 238 22.75 28.65 -3.45
C ALA A 238 21.58 28.29 -2.53
N ALA A 239 21.84 28.11 -1.23
CA ALA A 239 20.81 27.76 -0.25
C ALA A 239 19.70 28.82 -0.18
N GLY A 240 18.44 28.38 -0.22
CA GLY A 240 17.25 29.25 -0.23
C GLY A 240 17.20 30.21 -1.42
N ALA A 241 17.88 29.90 -2.52
CA ALA A 241 17.86 30.74 -3.73
C ALA A 241 16.56 30.59 -4.53
N PHE A 242 15.94 29.41 -4.44
CA PHE A 242 14.78 28.99 -5.23
C PHE A 242 13.83 28.23 -4.35
N ASP A 243 12.61 28.10 -4.81
CA ASP A 243 11.60 27.25 -4.20
C ASP A 243 11.77 25.82 -4.73
N VAL A 244 11.62 24.84 -3.84
CA VAL A 244 11.58 23.42 -4.21
C VAL A 244 10.27 22.86 -3.69
N ASP A 245 9.60 22.06 -4.51
CA ASP A 245 8.29 21.51 -4.20
C ASP A 245 8.21 20.02 -4.55
N GLY A 246 7.27 19.31 -3.91
CA GLY A 246 6.82 17.99 -4.36
C GLY A 246 7.92 16.93 -4.38
N PRO A 247 8.75 16.81 -3.32
CA PRO A 247 9.85 15.88 -3.34
C PRO A 247 9.29 14.46 -3.28
N THR A 248 9.99 13.52 -3.90
CA THR A 248 9.74 12.08 -3.77
C THR A 248 11.02 11.31 -3.63
N VAL A 249 10.95 10.19 -2.91
CA VAL A 249 12.07 9.26 -2.75
C VAL A 249 11.55 7.85 -2.93
N ASP A 250 12.35 7.02 -3.58
CA ASP A 250 12.17 5.58 -3.62
C ASP A 250 13.53 4.87 -3.58
N ALA A 251 13.53 3.62 -3.11
CA ALA A 251 14.75 2.85 -2.94
C ALA A 251 14.51 1.36 -3.18
N ASP A 252 15.49 0.72 -3.84
CA ASP A 252 15.57 -0.73 -3.98
C ASP A 252 17.03 -1.17 -3.85
N ARG A 253 17.29 -2.06 -2.89
CA ARG A 253 18.64 -2.48 -2.46
C ARG A 253 19.52 -1.28 -2.09
N ASN A 254 20.55 -0.99 -2.88
CA ASN A 254 21.49 0.11 -2.66
C ASN A 254 21.20 1.32 -3.56
N LEU A 255 20.17 1.24 -4.40
CA LEU A 255 19.79 2.30 -5.30
C LEU A 255 18.74 3.17 -4.63
N VAL A 256 19.01 4.46 -4.49
CA VAL A 256 18.09 5.48 -3.96
C VAL A 256 17.94 6.54 -5.03
N ALA A 257 16.70 6.90 -5.36
CA ALA A 257 16.41 7.99 -6.28
C ALA A 257 15.52 9.02 -5.59
N ILE A 258 15.81 10.29 -5.83
CA ILE A 258 15.06 11.43 -5.30
C ILE A 258 14.67 12.30 -6.48
N ALA A 259 13.42 12.74 -6.56
CA ALA A 259 12.95 13.72 -7.54
C ALA A 259 12.20 14.87 -6.86
N TRP A 260 12.20 16.06 -7.46
CA TRP A 260 11.52 17.26 -6.95
C TRP A 260 11.26 18.26 -8.07
N SER A 261 10.35 19.21 -7.83
CA SER A 261 10.10 20.39 -8.65
C SER A 261 10.90 21.56 -8.11
N ASP A 262 11.39 22.45 -8.98
CA ASP A 262 12.22 23.58 -8.58
C ASP A 262 12.01 24.78 -9.51
N ASP A 263 11.80 25.96 -8.92
CA ASP A 263 11.45 27.19 -9.64
C ASP A 263 12.64 27.93 -10.25
N ARG A 264 13.86 27.34 -10.26
CA ARG A 264 15.08 28.02 -10.74
C ARG A 264 15.11 28.46 -12.20
N ALA A 265 14.19 28.01 -13.04
CA ALA A 265 14.07 28.50 -14.41
C ALA A 265 13.21 29.76 -14.55
N LYS A 266 12.63 30.23 -13.45
CA LYS A 266 11.89 31.47 -13.37
C LYS A 266 12.76 32.64 -13.80
N THR A 267 12.39 33.24 -14.93
CA THR A 267 12.97 34.51 -15.36
C THR A 267 12.30 35.65 -14.61
N ALA A 268 12.97 36.80 -14.47
CA ALA A 268 12.43 37.98 -13.79
C ALA A 268 11.11 38.52 -14.39
N ALA A 269 10.60 37.96 -15.49
CA ALA A 269 9.41 38.40 -16.20
C ALA A 269 8.11 37.68 -15.77
N THR A 270 8.17 36.56 -15.04
CA THR A 270 6.97 35.83 -14.59
C THR A 270 6.56 36.29 -13.20
N THR A 271 5.43 37.00 -13.12
CA THR A 271 4.88 37.53 -11.85
C THR A 271 4.16 36.48 -11.01
N SER A 272 3.91 35.29 -11.57
CA SER A 272 3.33 34.17 -10.83
C SER A 272 4.47 33.31 -10.26
N PRO A 273 4.45 32.99 -8.96
CA PRO A 273 5.54 32.25 -8.34
C PRO A 273 5.69 30.82 -8.88
N ASN A 274 4.63 30.22 -9.45
CA ASN A 274 4.54 28.79 -9.77
C ASN A 274 4.22 28.54 -11.25
N THR A 275 4.93 29.19 -12.19
CA THR A 275 4.66 29.03 -13.63
C THR A 275 5.88 28.59 -14.44
N VAL A 276 6.99 28.23 -13.78
CA VAL A 276 8.23 27.78 -14.46
C VAL A 276 9.05 26.83 -13.57
N ASN A 277 8.39 25.91 -12.88
CA ASN A 277 9.06 24.80 -12.22
C ASN A 277 9.65 23.86 -13.28
N ASN A 278 10.75 23.24 -12.91
CA ASN A 278 11.36 22.14 -13.63
C ASN A 278 11.52 20.95 -12.70
N HIS A 279 11.46 19.76 -13.26
CA HIS A 279 11.72 18.56 -12.48
C HIS A 279 13.19 18.17 -12.52
N PHE A 280 13.69 17.81 -11.36
CA PHE A 280 15.05 17.34 -11.18
C PHE A 280 15.04 16.00 -10.47
N SER A 281 16.09 15.21 -10.68
CA SER A 281 16.37 14.04 -9.85
C SER A 281 17.85 13.88 -9.55
N VAL A 282 18.13 13.14 -8.49
CA VAL A 282 19.45 12.59 -8.19
C VAL A 282 19.34 11.12 -7.86
N VAL A 283 20.41 10.38 -8.14
CA VAL A 283 20.48 8.94 -7.88
C VAL A 283 21.72 8.63 -7.06
N SER A 284 21.57 7.78 -6.06
CA SER A 284 22.66 7.18 -5.30
C SER A 284 22.68 5.68 -5.53
N VAL A 285 23.84 5.15 -5.92
CA VAL A 285 24.07 3.70 -6.10
C VAL A 285 24.72 3.05 -4.85
N ASN A 286 24.82 3.80 -3.75
CA ASN A 286 25.46 3.39 -2.50
C ASN A 286 24.62 3.76 -1.27
N SER A 287 23.33 3.44 -1.33
CA SER A 287 22.35 3.60 -0.23
C SER A 287 22.25 5.03 0.29
N GLY A 288 22.42 6.00 -0.61
CA GLY A 288 22.37 7.42 -0.27
C GLY A 288 23.64 7.95 0.40
N ALA A 289 24.77 7.24 0.39
CA ALA A 289 26.03 7.79 0.90
C ALA A 289 26.54 8.94 0.02
N THR A 290 26.39 8.84 -1.30
CA THR A 290 26.68 9.91 -2.27
C THR A 290 25.63 9.93 -3.38
N PHE A 291 25.27 11.11 -3.86
CA PHE A 291 24.34 11.29 -4.97
C PHE A 291 25.06 11.73 -6.26
N SER A 292 24.46 11.40 -7.40
CA SER A 292 24.85 11.89 -8.72
C SER A 292 24.71 13.42 -8.81
N LYS A 293 25.17 13.99 -9.94
CA LYS A 293 24.72 15.33 -10.32
C LYS A 293 23.21 15.32 -10.57
N GLU A 294 22.60 16.48 -10.37
CA GLU A 294 21.18 16.70 -10.69
C GLU A 294 20.94 16.45 -12.18
N THR A 295 19.91 15.66 -12.48
CA THR A 295 19.41 15.44 -13.83
C THR A 295 18.11 16.21 -13.99
N LYS A 296 18.02 17.05 -15.01
CA LYS A 296 16.80 17.78 -15.34
C LYS A 296 15.89 16.92 -16.23
N HIS A 297 14.63 16.78 -15.86
CA HIS A 297 13.60 16.03 -16.57
C HIS A 297 12.58 16.98 -17.18
N THR A 298 12.84 17.43 -18.40
CA THR A 298 11.90 18.28 -19.13
C THR A 298 11.85 17.84 -20.57
N LYS A 299 10.72 17.26 -20.99
CA LYS A 299 10.49 16.95 -22.39
C LYS A 299 10.23 18.22 -23.19
N ILE A 300 9.61 19.23 -22.57
CA ILE A 300 9.23 20.49 -23.21
C ILE A 300 10.28 21.58 -22.90
N ASP A 301 10.60 22.38 -23.93
CA ASP A 301 11.56 23.49 -23.88
C ASP A 301 11.13 24.55 -22.85
N ASP A 302 12.10 25.05 -22.07
CA ASP A 302 11.94 26.14 -21.08
C ASP A 302 11.37 27.42 -21.69
N ASN A 303 11.40 27.56 -23.02
CA ASN A 303 10.91 28.72 -23.75
C ASN A 303 9.43 28.61 -24.17
N ALA A 304 8.70 27.58 -23.74
CA ALA A 304 7.27 27.49 -23.98
C ALA A 304 6.55 28.72 -23.34
N PRO A 305 5.83 29.55 -24.12
CA PRO A 305 5.33 30.86 -23.69
C PRO A 305 4.10 30.80 -22.78
N THR A 306 3.89 29.68 -22.10
CA THR A 306 2.63 29.31 -21.48
C THR A 306 2.77 29.44 -19.97
N GLY A 307 1.86 30.15 -19.29
CA GLY A 307 1.85 30.33 -17.83
C GLY A 307 1.44 29.08 -17.05
N TRP A 308 1.87 27.91 -17.51
CA TRP A 308 1.53 26.58 -16.99
C TRP A 308 2.82 25.83 -16.63
N ASP A 309 2.72 24.87 -15.71
CA ASP A 309 3.88 24.38 -14.96
C ASP A 309 4.09 22.85 -15.05
N THR A 310 5.26 22.37 -14.65
CA THR A 310 5.46 20.95 -14.30
C THR A 310 5.19 20.74 -12.82
N ARG A 311 4.49 19.66 -12.46
CA ARG A 311 4.10 19.40 -11.06
C ARG A 311 4.25 17.94 -10.63
N ARG A 312 4.29 17.77 -9.30
CA ARG A 312 4.06 16.51 -8.58
C ARG A 312 4.95 15.33 -9.07
N PRO A 313 6.28 15.48 -9.18
CA PRO A 313 7.12 14.42 -9.69
C PRO A 313 7.05 13.20 -8.77
N LYS A 314 6.91 12.00 -9.34
CA LYS A 314 6.96 10.74 -8.61
C LYS A 314 8.16 9.92 -9.05
N VAL A 315 9.05 9.59 -8.11
CA VAL A 315 10.15 8.68 -8.37
C VAL A 315 9.83 7.25 -7.92
N ARG A 316 10.26 6.27 -8.71
CA ARG A 316 10.25 4.85 -8.36
C ARG A 316 11.52 4.14 -8.81
N VAL A 317 11.92 3.09 -8.09
CA VAL A 317 13.14 2.32 -8.36
C VAL A 317 12.81 0.81 -8.39
N ALA A 318 13.27 0.14 -9.44
CA ALA A 318 13.33 -1.32 -9.49
C ALA A 318 14.63 -1.71 -10.17
N VAL A 319 15.66 -2.06 -9.39
CA VAL A 319 17.05 -2.17 -9.85
C VAL A 319 17.16 -3.05 -11.11
N PRO A 320 17.82 -2.57 -12.19
CA PRO A 320 18.65 -1.36 -12.28
C PRO A 320 17.91 -0.09 -12.74
N ASN A 321 16.59 -0.11 -12.78
CA ASN A 321 15.78 0.90 -13.44
C ASN A 321 15.38 2.01 -12.47
N VAL A 322 15.38 3.25 -12.96
CA VAL A 322 14.91 4.44 -12.24
C VAL A 322 13.85 5.11 -13.09
N TYR A 323 12.74 5.48 -12.47
CA TYR A 323 11.57 6.06 -13.12
C TYR A 323 11.22 7.37 -12.45
N VAL A 324 11.05 8.43 -13.22
CA VAL A 324 10.57 9.74 -12.78
C VAL A 324 9.34 10.07 -13.62
N PHE A 325 8.18 10.02 -12.99
CA PHE A 325 6.90 10.34 -13.61
C PHE A 325 6.54 11.80 -13.31
N GLN A 326 5.98 12.50 -14.30
CA GLN A 326 5.73 13.94 -14.22
C GLN A 326 4.52 14.39 -15.04
N GLU A 327 3.85 15.41 -14.52
CA GLU A 327 2.86 16.25 -15.20
C GLU A 327 3.60 17.43 -15.82
N ASP A 328 3.26 17.77 -17.06
CA ASP A 328 3.85 18.88 -17.80
C ASP A 328 2.81 19.54 -18.70
N SER A 329 2.39 20.73 -18.30
CA SER A 329 1.35 21.54 -18.94
C SER A 329 1.90 22.48 -20.03
N ARG A 330 3.19 22.41 -20.38
CA ARG A 330 3.85 23.42 -21.23
C ARG A 330 3.64 23.24 -22.73
N ASN A 331 2.90 22.22 -23.17
CA ASN A 331 2.60 21.97 -24.58
C ASN A 331 1.51 22.90 -25.15
N GLY A 332 0.90 23.77 -24.31
CA GLY A 332 -0.18 24.68 -24.73
C GLY A 332 -1.53 24.02 -24.93
N THR A 333 -1.62 22.72 -24.66
CA THR A 333 -2.84 21.99 -24.35
C THR A 333 -2.84 21.74 -22.84
N ASP A 334 -3.96 21.31 -22.26
CA ASP A 334 -3.97 20.88 -20.86
C ASP A 334 -2.95 19.74 -20.59
N ASP A 335 -2.75 19.47 -19.31
CA ASP A 335 -1.70 18.65 -18.70
C ASP A 335 -1.39 17.33 -19.45
N ASN A 336 -0.11 17.09 -19.73
CA ASN A 336 0.37 15.83 -20.29
C ASN A 336 1.23 15.08 -19.26
N CYS A 337 1.18 13.74 -19.29
CA CYS A 337 1.94 12.90 -18.38
C CYS A 337 3.14 12.24 -19.07
N TYR A 338 4.34 12.52 -18.56
CA TYR A 338 5.59 11.95 -19.05
C TYR A 338 6.25 11.03 -18.03
N LEU A 339 6.83 9.95 -18.53
CA LEU A 339 7.73 9.10 -17.78
C LEU A 339 9.14 9.27 -18.33
N SER A 340 10.03 9.80 -17.51
CA SER A 340 11.47 9.76 -17.73
C SER A 340 12.01 8.50 -17.07
N PHE A 341 12.60 7.58 -17.83
CA PHE A 341 13.11 6.32 -17.29
C PHE A 341 14.54 6.02 -17.72
N SER A 342 15.30 5.46 -16.78
CA SER A 342 16.65 4.95 -16.96
C SER A 342 16.63 3.43 -16.75
N ASN A 343 17.40 2.72 -17.57
CA ASN A 343 17.66 1.28 -17.42
C ASN A 343 19.13 1.00 -17.03
N ASP A 344 19.84 2.02 -16.57
CA ASP A 344 21.29 2.01 -16.32
C ASP A 344 21.67 2.75 -15.04
N LEU A 345 20.87 2.56 -13.97
CA LEU A 345 21.11 3.13 -12.63
C LEU A 345 21.06 4.68 -12.60
N GLY A 346 20.23 5.29 -13.45
CA GLY A 346 20.09 6.74 -13.52
C GLY A 346 21.21 7.45 -14.30
N VAL A 347 22.00 6.73 -15.11
CA VAL A 347 23.08 7.33 -15.92
C VAL A 347 22.53 8.03 -17.16
N SER A 348 21.56 7.41 -17.84
CA SER A 348 20.87 7.98 -18.99
C SER A 348 19.37 7.77 -18.91
N TYR A 349 18.61 8.78 -19.34
CA TYR A 349 17.15 8.77 -19.32
C TYR A 349 16.58 8.82 -20.73
N LYS A 350 15.40 8.20 -20.88
CA LYS A 350 14.53 8.30 -22.05
C LYS A 350 13.18 8.80 -21.57
N ASP A 351 12.57 9.69 -22.33
CA ASP A 351 11.24 10.21 -22.02
C ASP A 351 10.19 9.57 -22.93
N VAL A 352 9.05 9.22 -22.33
CA VAL A 352 7.88 8.70 -23.05
C VAL A 352 6.62 9.37 -22.53
N GLU A 353 5.69 9.67 -23.43
CA GLU A 353 4.34 10.12 -23.08
C GLU A 353 3.51 8.89 -22.68
N VAL A 354 2.99 8.92 -21.46
CA VAL A 354 2.29 7.77 -20.88
C VAL A 354 0.82 7.81 -21.27
N ASN A 355 0.21 8.99 -21.21
CA ASN A 355 -1.20 9.19 -21.51
C ASN A 355 -1.50 9.10 -23.01
N LYS A 356 -2.72 8.68 -23.36
CA LYS A 356 -3.25 8.68 -24.74
C LYS A 356 -4.37 9.70 -24.92
N THR A 357 -4.36 10.71 -24.06
CA THR A 357 -5.36 11.75 -23.91
C THR A 357 -5.50 12.60 -25.19
N PRO A 358 -6.73 12.88 -25.67
CA PRO A 358 -6.95 13.86 -26.72
C PRO A 358 -6.48 15.26 -26.31
N ALA A 359 -6.09 16.10 -27.28
CA ALA A 359 -5.69 17.47 -27.00
C ALA A 359 -6.81 18.29 -26.32
N GLY A 360 -6.44 19.05 -25.28
CA GLY A 360 -7.35 19.97 -24.56
C GLY A 360 -8.20 19.31 -23.48
N ILE A 361 -7.74 18.19 -22.96
CA ILE A 361 -8.32 17.46 -21.84
C ILE A 361 -7.34 17.55 -20.67
N ASP A 362 -7.89 17.85 -19.50
CA ASP A 362 -7.16 18.03 -18.25
C ASP A 362 -6.76 16.67 -17.64
N MET A 363 -5.60 16.65 -17.00
CA MET A 363 -5.02 15.49 -16.36
C MET A 363 -4.51 15.82 -14.97
N ASP A 364 -4.80 14.95 -14.02
CA ASP A 364 -4.49 15.22 -12.61
C ASP A 364 -4.16 13.94 -11.83
N GLU A 365 -3.71 14.12 -10.58
CA GLU A 365 -3.62 13.08 -9.54
C GLU A 365 -2.94 11.79 -10.00
N MET A 366 -1.63 11.92 -10.18
CA MET A 366 -0.75 10.92 -10.74
C MET A 366 -0.14 9.99 -9.70
N TRP A 367 -0.18 8.69 -9.98
CA TRP A 367 0.42 7.65 -9.16
C TRP A 367 1.21 6.65 -10.00
N MET A 368 2.31 6.14 -9.42
CA MET A 368 3.15 5.12 -10.06
C MET A 368 3.59 4.07 -9.04
N ASP A 369 3.66 2.82 -9.50
CA ASP A 369 4.38 1.76 -8.80
C ASP A 369 5.17 0.91 -9.79
N VAL A 370 6.22 0.27 -9.29
CA VAL A 370 7.14 -0.55 -10.08
C VAL A 370 7.48 -1.83 -9.36
N GLU A 371 7.69 -2.86 -10.16
CA GLU A 371 8.25 -4.11 -9.67
C GLU A 371 9.05 -4.76 -10.81
N GLN A 372 10.32 -5.06 -10.53
CA GLN A 372 11.24 -5.64 -11.51
C GLN A 372 11.35 -4.78 -12.80
N ARG A 373 10.73 -5.22 -13.89
CA ARG A 373 10.71 -4.54 -15.20
C ARG A 373 9.31 -4.04 -15.56
N ARG A 374 8.37 -4.06 -14.62
CA ARG A 374 7.00 -3.64 -14.84
C ARG A 374 6.77 -2.32 -14.13
N VAL A 375 6.02 -1.45 -14.81
CA VAL A 375 5.67 -0.12 -14.33
C VAL A 375 4.18 0.04 -14.55
N VAL A 376 3.47 0.40 -13.50
CA VAL A 376 2.08 0.82 -13.59
C VAL A 376 1.99 2.31 -13.30
N VAL A 377 1.23 3.02 -14.11
CA VAL A 377 0.89 4.42 -13.90
C VAL A 377 -0.63 4.53 -13.88
N ALA A 378 -1.14 5.26 -12.90
CA ALA A 378 -2.53 5.68 -12.82
C ALA A 378 -2.62 7.21 -12.81
N TYR A 379 -3.64 7.75 -13.46
CA TYR A 379 -3.91 9.20 -13.50
C TYR A 379 -5.41 9.45 -13.68
N ARG A 380 -5.84 10.67 -13.36
CA ARG A 380 -7.17 11.18 -13.71
C ARG A 380 -7.12 11.94 -15.01
N ASP A 381 -8.24 11.91 -15.71
CA ASP A 381 -8.42 12.62 -16.97
C ASP A 381 -9.91 12.95 -17.18
N ASP A 382 -10.22 14.15 -17.68
CA ASP A 382 -11.58 14.68 -17.82
C ASP A 382 -12.24 14.47 -19.21
N ARG A 383 -11.66 13.62 -20.08
CA ARG A 383 -12.09 13.43 -21.49
C ARG A 383 -13.53 12.99 -21.69
N ASN A 384 -14.11 12.37 -20.65
CA ASN A 384 -15.47 11.86 -20.68
C ASN A 384 -16.47 12.83 -20.03
N GLY A 385 -16.00 13.98 -19.54
CA GLY A 385 -16.78 15.07 -18.96
C GLY A 385 -16.79 16.32 -19.83
N THR A 386 -17.62 17.29 -19.44
CA THR A 386 -17.52 18.66 -19.96
C THR A 386 -17.06 19.58 -18.84
N GLY A 387 -15.80 20.00 -18.86
CA GLY A 387 -15.28 21.13 -18.06
C GLY A 387 -14.76 20.79 -16.66
N ASN A 388 -13.78 19.88 -16.55
CA ASN A 388 -13.11 19.49 -15.30
C ASN A 388 -14.07 19.14 -14.14
N VAL A 389 -15.20 18.50 -14.47
CA VAL A 389 -16.23 18.05 -13.51
C VAL A 389 -16.63 16.59 -13.70
N THR A 390 -15.93 15.85 -14.56
CA THR A 390 -16.09 14.39 -14.59
C THR A 390 -14.75 13.77 -14.93
N ASN A 391 -13.98 13.52 -13.88
CA ASN A 391 -12.67 12.91 -13.94
C ASN A 391 -12.83 11.39 -13.92
N ASN A 392 -12.16 10.68 -14.82
CA ASN A 392 -12.09 9.22 -14.75
C ASN A 392 -10.67 8.78 -14.46
N CYS A 393 -10.54 7.68 -13.73
CA CYS A 393 -9.25 7.04 -13.48
C CYS A 393 -8.86 6.16 -14.66
N PHE A 394 -7.64 6.33 -15.17
CA PHE A 394 -7.05 5.52 -16.22
C PHE A 394 -5.75 4.89 -15.74
N VAL A 395 -5.43 3.72 -16.29
CA VAL A 395 -4.21 2.99 -16.01
C VAL A 395 -3.49 2.64 -17.29
N VAL A 396 -2.16 2.76 -17.25
CA VAL A 396 -1.27 2.28 -18.29
C VAL A 396 -0.19 1.41 -17.65
N VAL A 397 0.04 0.23 -18.20
CA VAL A 397 1.07 -0.70 -17.72
C VAL A 397 2.12 -0.94 -18.80
N SER A 398 3.38 -0.76 -18.44
CA SER A 398 4.54 -1.22 -19.21
C SER A 398 5.03 -2.54 -18.66
N ASN A 399 5.32 -3.50 -19.56
CA ASN A 399 5.91 -4.79 -19.19
C ASN A 399 7.40 -4.88 -19.52
N THR A 400 7.99 -3.81 -20.09
CA THR A 400 9.35 -3.82 -20.63
C THR A 400 10.24 -2.71 -20.10
N ALA A 401 10.09 -2.35 -18.83
CA ALA A 401 10.85 -1.30 -18.14
C ALA A 401 10.73 0.06 -18.84
N GLY A 402 9.49 0.45 -19.13
CA GLY A 402 9.11 1.71 -19.77
C GLY A 402 9.14 1.71 -21.31
N ASN A 403 9.82 0.74 -21.95
CA ASN A 403 10.07 0.80 -23.39
C ASN A 403 8.80 0.62 -24.26
N ASP A 404 7.73 0.03 -23.73
CA ASP A 404 6.47 -0.25 -24.43
C ASP A 404 5.34 0.75 -24.10
N PHE A 405 5.55 1.77 -23.25
CA PHE A 405 4.52 2.76 -22.91
C PHE A 405 3.94 3.50 -24.14
N ALA A 406 4.77 3.73 -25.16
CA ALA A 406 4.30 4.38 -26.39
C ALA A 406 3.15 3.59 -27.06
N THR A 407 3.16 2.27 -26.92
CA THR A 407 2.18 1.33 -27.50
C THR A 407 1.29 0.65 -26.47
N ALA A 408 1.48 0.94 -25.18
CA ALA A 408 0.73 0.33 -24.11
C ALA A 408 -0.75 0.72 -24.20
N GLN A 409 -1.62 -0.22 -23.85
CA GLN A 409 -3.05 0.02 -23.78
C GLN A 409 -3.36 0.84 -22.53
N GLU A 410 -4.15 1.88 -22.72
CA GLU A 410 -4.79 2.61 -21.63
C GLU A 410 -6.11 1.92 -21.27
N VAL A 411 -6.33 1.70 -19.97
CA VAL A 411 -7.53 1.05 -19.44
C VAL A 411 -8.25 2.04 -18.53
N GLN A 412 -9.50 2.36 -18.88
CA GLN A 412 -10.37 3.14 -18.01
C GLN A 412 -10.80 2.27 -16.82
N VAL A 413 -10.43 2.70 -15.63
CA VAL A 413 -10.71 1.99 -14.37
C VAL A 413 -12.07 2.37 -13.83
N THR A 414 -12.55 3.61 -14.02
CA THR A 414 -13.86 4.07 -13.53
C THR A 414 -14.63 4.82 -14.61
N SER A 415 -15.95 4.70 -14.59
CA SER A 415 -16.86 5.52 -15.39
C SER A 415 -17.57 6.60 -14.56
N ILE A 416 -17.17 6.76 -13.31
CA ILE A 416 -17.74 7.71 -12.35
C ILE A 416 -16.70 8.80 -12.11
N ASP A 417 -17.19 9.99 -11.76
CA ASP A 417 -16.36 11.11 -11.37
C ASP A 417 -15.47 10.71 -10.20
N THR A 418 -14.17 10.78 -10.45
CA THR A 418 -13.12 10.39 -9.53
C THR A 418 -12.60 11.70 -8.95
N ASN A 419 -12.74 11.87 -7.63
CA ASN A 419 -11.99 12.90 -6.92
C ASN A 419 -10.54 12.40 -6.86
N ASN A 420 -9.87 12.22 -5.73
CA ASN A 420 -8.43 11.92 -5.80
C ASN A 420 -8.10 10.42 -5.94
N ILE A 421 -6.95 10.12 -6.56
CA ILE A 421 -6.31 8.80 -6.45
C ILE A 421 -5.43 8.85 -5.20
N TYR A 422 -5.45 7.80 -4.36
CA TYR A 422 -4.69 7.75 -3.10
C TYR A 422 -3.68 6.60 -3.04
N GLY A 423 -3.61 5.80 -4.10
CA GLY A 423 -2.62 4.74 -4.17
C GLY A 423 -2.71 3.94 -5.46
N VAL A 424 -1.55 3.50 -5.93
CA VAL A 424 -1.40 2.40 -6.86
C VAL A 424 -0.33 1.47 -6.32
N GLU A 425 -0.58 0.17 -6.34
CA GLU A 425 0.42 -0.84 -6.00
C GLU A 425 0.46 -1.98 -7.03
N LEU A 426 1.67 -2.49 -7.27
CA LEU A 426 1.99 -3.57 -8.19
C LEU A 426 2.69 -4.72 -7.44
N ARG A 427 2.15 -5.94 -7.53
CA ARG A 427 2.75 -7.19 -6.99
C ARG A 427 2.50 -8.34 -7.94
N GLY A 428 3.54 -8.91 -8.54
CA GLY A 428 3.39 -9.84 -9.66
C GLY A 428 2.46 -9.23 -10.72
N ASN A 429 1.53 -9.99 -11.28
CA ASN A 429 0.49 -9.47 -12.18
C ASN A 429 -0.62 -8.67 -11.50
N SER A 430 -0.63 -8.59 -10.17
CA SER A 430 -1.69 -7.87 -9.47
C SER A 430 -1.43 -6.36 -9.47
N VAL A 431 -2.45 -5.60 -9.83
CA VAL A 431 -2.48 -4.14 -9.72
C VAL A 431 -3.66 -3.77 -8.83
N GLY A 432 -3.42 -2.91 -7.85
CA GLY A 432 -4.45 -2.39 -6.95
C GLY A 432 -4.43 -0.87 -6.99
N ILE A 433 -5.62 -0.27 -6.95
CA ILE A 433 -5.79 1.18 -7.01
C ILE A 433 -6.85 1.59 -5.99
N SER A 434 -6.59 2.66 -5.25
CA SER A 434 -7.58 3.30 -4.39
C SER A 434 -7.86 4.72 -4.86
N MET A 435 -9.14 5.06 -4.85
CA MET A 435 -9.60 6.36 -5.30
C MET A 435 -10.85 6.79 -4.53
N GLU A 436 -11.03 8.08 -4.44
CA GLU A 436 -12.25 8.73 -3.95
C GLU A 436 -13.14 9.11 -5.14
N THR A 437 -14.45 9.15 -4.93
CA THR A 437 -15.46 9.24 -5.99
C THR A 437 -16.57 10.21 -5.63
N GLU A 438 -17.09 10.87 -6.65
CA GLU A 438 -18.22 11.80 -6.61
C GLU A 438 -19.38 11.33 -7.51
N PRO A 439 -20.64 11.74 -7.22
CA PRO A 439 -21.08 12.48 -6.05
C PRO A 439 -21.22 11.59 -4.81
N GLY A 440 -20.89 12.12 -3.63
CA GLY A 440 -21.15 11.48 -2.34
C GLY A 440 -19.93 10.92 -1.62
N GLU A 441 -18.73 11.47 -1.88
CA GLU A 441 -17.51 11.29 -1.06
C GLU A 441 -17.33 9.84 -0.61
N SER A 442 -17.36 8.95 -1.60
CA SER A 442 -17.24 7.51 -1.42
C SER A 442 -15.86 7.09 -1.89
N PHE A 443 -15.34 5.95 -1.45
CA PHE A 443 -14.11 5.41 -2.03
C PHE A 443 -14.32 4.09 -2.75
N TRP A 444 -13.48 3.89 -3.77
CA TRP A 444 -13.46 2.72 -4.62
C TRP A 444 -12.09 2.06 -4.54
N LEU A 445 -12.09 0.74 -4.55
CA LEU A 445 -10.91 -0.06 -4.78
C LEU A 445 -11.06 -0.73 -6.14
N ALA A 446 -10.05 -0.63 -6.98
CA ALA A 446 -9.98 -1.39 -8.21
C ALA A 446 -8.82 -2.39 -8.14
N ALA A 447 -9.05 -3.59 -8.64
CA ALA A 447 -8.07 -4.65 -8.66
C ALA A 447 -7.98 -5.29 -10.04
N SER A 448 -6.77 -5.60 -10.45
CA SER A 448 -6.47 -6.40 -11.64
C SER A 448 -5.55 -7.54 -11.22
N ASP A 449 -5.75 -8.72 -11.78
CA ASP A 449 -4.88 -9.89 -11.60
C ASP A 449 -4.24 -10.36 -12.93
N ASP A 450 -4.55 -9.69 -14.04
CA ASP A 450 -4.09 -10.03 -15.39
C ASP A 450 -3.00 -9.08 -15.92
N GLY A 451 -2.36 -8.35 -15.02
CA GLY A 451 -1.30 -7.40 -15.32
C GLY A 451 -1.79 -6.00 -15.69
N GLY A 452 -3.00 -5.63 -15.26
CA GLY A 452 -3.61 -4.31 -15.52
C GLY A 452 -4.33 -4.22 -16.85
N LYS A 453 -4.74 -5.34 -17.46
CA LYS A 453 -5.52 -5.34 -18.71
C LYS A 453 -7.01 -5.20 -18.44
N THR A 454 -7.49 -5.78 -17.36
CA THR A 454 -8.87 -5.64 -16.87
C THR A 454 -8.88 -5.31 -15.38
N PHE A 455 -9.88 -4.54 -14.96
CA PHE A 455 -10.07 -4.14 -13.57
C PHE A 455 -11.47 -4.49 -13.10
N GLU A 456 -11.55 -5.02 -11.89
CA GLU A 456 -12.78 -5.16 -11.12
C GLU A 456 -12.84 -4.07 -10.06
N GLN A 457 -14.00 -3.44 -9.93
CA GLN A 457 -14.23 -2.35 -8.99
C GLN A 457 -15.02 -2.86 -7.78
N PHE A 458 -14.64 -2.38 -6.61
CA PHE A 458 -15.27 -2.70 -5.34
C PHE A 458 -15.60 -1.38 -4.63
N VAL A 459 -16.89 -1.15 -4.37
CA VAL A 459 -17.36 0.07 -3.73
C VAL A 459 -17.23 -0.06 -2.22
N GLY A 460 -16.46 0.83 -1.61
CA GLY A 460 -16.26 0.92 -0.17
C GLY A 460 -17.29 1.81 0.52
N THR A 461 -18.59 1.52 0.43
CA THR A 461 -19.62 2.31 1.14
C THR A 461 -20.60 1.39 1.85
N THR A 462 -20.58 1.41 3.19
CA THR A 462 -21.34 0.39 3.94
C THR A 462 -21.96 0.86 5.25
N LYS A 463 -21.90 2.15 5.63
CA LYS A 463 -22.52 2.57 6.90
C LYS A 463 -23.57 3.68 6.86
N ALA A 464 -23.59 4.54 5.86
CA ALA A 464 -24.72 5.41 5.60
C ALA A 464 -24.67 5.93 4.17
N PRO A 465 -25.80 6.21 3.51
CA PRO A 465 -25.82 6.85 2.20
C PRO A 465 -25.32 8.32 2.19
N HIS A 466 -24.67 8.81 3.25
CA HIS A 466 -24.36 10.24 3.48
C HIS A 466 -23.08 10.51 4.32
N GLY A 467 -22.06 9.64 4.31
CA GLY A 467 -20.85 9.92 5.07
C GLY A 467 -19.67 10.23 4.16
N ASP A 468 -18.99 11.33 4.46
CA ASP A 468 -17.75 11.81 3.82
C ASP A 468 -16.62 10.81 4.09
N VAL A 469 -15.99 10.29 3.03
CA VAL A 469 -14.83 9.42 3.10
C VAL A 469 -13.63 10.14 2.52
N ASP A 470 -12.69 10.47 3.39
CA ASP A 470 -11.45 11.10 2.97
C ASP A 470 -10.28 10.12 2.93
N SER A 471 -9.43 10.36 1.95
CA SER A 471 -8.07 9.83 1.86
C SER A 471 -7.93 8.33 2.10
N PRO A 472 -8.58 7.51 1.26
CA PRO A 472 -8.46 6.05 1.24
C PRO A 472 -7.06 5.59 0.80
N PHE A 473 -6.08 5.59 1.70
CA PHE A 473 -4.77 5.00 1.43
C PHE A 473 -4.88 3.47 1.35
N MET A 474 -4.11 2.86 0.46
CA MET A 474 -4.09 1.41 0.31
C MET A 474 -2.69 0.82 0.38
N THR A 475 -2.64 -0.48 0.65
CA THR A 475 -1.48 -1.31 0.42
C THR A 475 -1.85 -2.68 -0.13
N MET A 476 -0.88 -3.37 -0.72
CA MET A 476 -1.03 -4.72 -1.23
C MET A 476 -0.02 -5.67 -0.57
N THR A 477 -0.53 -6.76 0.00
CA THR A 477 0.33 -7.80 0.57
C THR A 477 1.06 -8.58 -0.52
N MET A 478 2.05 -9.38 -0.13
CA MET A 478 2.76 -10.24 -1.06
C MET A 478 1.86 -11.32 -1.69
N ASP A 479 0.77 -11.74 -1.02
CA ASP A 479 -0.21 -12.64 -1.66
C ASP A 479 -1.29 -11.85 -2.47
N SER A 480 -1.02 -10.58 -2.79
CA SER A 480 -1.90 -9.69 -3.55
C SER A 480 -3.21 -9.31 -2.85
N ASP A 481 -3.27 -9.44 -1.52
CA ASP A 481 -4.39 -8.93 -0.75
C ASP A 481 -4.33 -7.40 -0.71
N ILE A 482 -5.37 -6.72 -1.22
CA ILE A 482 -5.49 -5.27 -1.15
C ILE A 482 -6.16 -4.89 0.15
N VAL A 483 -5.58 -3.95 0.90
CA VAL A 483 -6.16 -3.39 2.12
C VAL A 483 -6.16 -1.88 2.02
N ALA A 484 -7.31 -1.28 2.33
CA ALA A 484 -7.46 0.16 2.41
C ALA A 484 -7.73 0.60 3.84
N ILE A 485 -7.25 1.79 4.17
CA ILE A 485 -7.55 2.53 5.39
C ILE A 485 -8.11 3.88 4.98
N TRP A 486 -9.17 4.32 5.63
CA TRP A 486 -9.79 5.62 5.36
C TRP A 486 -10.37 6.20 6.63
N ILE A 487 -10.69 7.48 6.58
CA ILE A 487 -11.47 8.14 7.62
C ILE A 487 -12.90 8.31 7.15
N HIS A 488 -13.85 8.23 8.07
CA HIS A 488 -15.27 8.43 7.79
C HIS A 488 -15.84 9.46 8.75
N ASP A 489 -16.44 10.53 8.22
CA ASP A 489 -17.28 11.44 9.01
C ASP A 489 -18.67 10.82 9.18
N ASP A 490 -19.07 10.59 10.43
CA ASP A 490 -20.40 10.09 10.78
C ASP A 490 -21.50 11.20 10.68
N GLY A 491 -21.29 12.25 9.87
CA GLY A 491 -22.33 13.18 9.41
C GLY A 491 -22.63 14.39 10.32
N ASN A 492 -21.61 15.09 10.84
CA ASN A 492 -21.80 16.39 11.52
C ASN A 492 -20.62 17.35 11.30
N GLY A 493 -20.20 17.53 10.05
CA GLY A 493 -19.18 18.52 9.69
C GLY A 493 -17.83 18.20 10.28
N ASN A 494 -17.39 16.94 10.12
CA ASN A 494 -16.08 16.43 10.49
C ASN A 494 -15.79 16.51 12.01
N SER A 495 -16.82 16.57 12.84
CA SER A 495 -16.64 16.64 14.31
C SER A 495 -16.37 15.27 14.96
N LYS A 496 -16.63 14.16 14.23
CA LYS A 496 -16.46 12.79 14.73
C LYS A 496 -15.97 11.86 13.64
N ASN A 497 -14.65 11.80 13.54
CA ASN A 497 -14.02 11.00 12.52
C ASN A 497 -13.63 9.61 13.06
N ASN A 498 -14.07 8.57 12.37
CA ASN A 498 -13.68 7.19 12.66
C ASN A 498 -12.70 6.69 11.61
N VAL A 499 -11.66 5.98 12.03
CA VAL A 499 -10.70 5.37 11.10
C VAL A 499 -11.10 3.92 10.87
N TRP A 500 -11.33 3.57 9.61
CA TRP A 500 -11.80 2.26 9.18
C TRP A 500 -10.79 1.59 8.26
N THR A 501 -10.86 0.27 8.20
CA THR A 501 -10.14 -0.53 7.21
C THR A 501 -10.99 -1.69 6.72
N SER A 502 -10.74 -2.09 5.46
CA SER A 502 -11.29 -3.25 4.78
C SER A 502 -10.40 -3.55 3.57
N GLY A 503 -10.77 -4.51 2.74
CA GLY A 503 -9.95 -4.88 1.61
C GLY A 503 -10.55 -5.97 0.73
N ILE A 504 -9.73 -6.42 -0.22
CA ILE A 504 -10.03 -7.44 -1.21
C ILE A 504 -9.04 -8.60 -1.02
N LYS A 505 -9.51 -9.83 -1.22
CA LYS A 505 -8.62 -11.00 -1.27
C LYS A 505 -8.45 -11.40 -2.73
N LEU A 506 -7.23 -11.58 -3.18
CA LEU A 506 -6.96 -12.12 -4.52
C LEU A 506 -6.29 -13.50 -4.40
N PRO A 507 -6.72 -14.51 -5.16
CA PRO A 507 -8.03 -14.64 -5.80
C PRO A 507 -9.11 -14.83 -4.74
N TYR A 508 -10.31 -14.30 -4.97
CA TYR A 508 -11.45 -14.56 -4.09
C TYR A 508 -12.20 -15.82 -4.54
N LEU A 509 -12.74 -16.54 -3.56
CA LEU A 509 -13.72 -17.58 -3.80
C LEU A 509 -15.05 -16.88 -4.06
N VAL A 510 -15.65 -17.10 -5.23
CA VAL A 510 -17.01 -16.67 -5.53
C VAL A 510 -17.98 -17.66 -4.93
N ASP A 511 -18.85 -17.17 -4.06
CA ASP A 511 -20.02 -17.91 -3.64
C ASP A 511 -21.11 -17.83 -4.72
N ASN A 512 -21.13 -18.83 -5.59
CA ASN A 512 -22.18 -19.01 -6.60
C ASN A 512 -23.30 -19.93 -6.09
N THR A 513 -23.45 -20.16 -4.78
CA THR A 513 -24.53 -21.00 -4.24
C THR A 513 -25.92 -20.48 -4.62
N ALA A 514 -26.09 -19.16 -4.74
CA ALA A 514 -27.34 -18.54 -5.22
C ALA A 514 -27.69 -18.93 -6.67
N THR A 515 -26.73 -19.38 -7.47
CA THR A 515 -26.94 -19.89 -8.84
C THR A 515 -26.73 -21.39 -8.96
N ASN A 516 -26.68 -22.12 -7.83
CA ASN A 516 -26.38 -23.56 -7.73
C ASN A 516 -25.04 -23.98 -8.35
N LYS A 517 -24.05 -23.08 -8.48
CA LYS A 517 -22.71 -23.44 -8.99
C LYS A 517 -21.67 -23.67 -7.89
N GLY A 518 -22.07 -23.63 -6.62
CA GLY A 518 -21.19 -23.84 -5.47
C GLY A 518 -20.17 -22.71 -5.26
N LEU A 519 -19.10 -22.99 -4.53
CA LEU A 519 -17.95 -22.10 -4.38
C LEU A 519 -17.00 -22.30 -5.55
N ALA A 520 -16.71 -21.24 -6.31
CA ALA A 520 -15.73 -21.25 -7.39
C ALA A 520 -14.51 -20.40 -7.01
N LEU A 521 -13.31 -20.79 -7.44
CA LEU A 521 -12.23 -19.82 -7.57
C LEU A 521 -12.58 -18.94 -8.77
N ASP A 522 -12.73 -17.62 -8.59
CA ASP A 522 -13.23 -16.77 -9.69
C ASP A 522 -12.30 -16.79 -10.90
N LYS A 523 -11.00 -16.94 -10.66
CA LYS A 523 -9.96 -16.93 -11.68
C LYS A 523 -8.86 -17.95 -11.36
N ALA A 524 -8.40 -18.63 -12.41
CA ALA A 524 -7.23 -19.48 -12.33
C ALA A 524 -6.02 -18.63 -11.92
N LEU A 525 -5.32 -19.06 -10.87
CA LEU A 525 -4.08 -18.43 -10.43
C LEU A 525 -3.01 -18.61 -11.52
N ASP A 526 -2.87 -17.67 -12.44
CA ASP A 526 -1.78 -17.67 -13.44
C ASP A 526 -0.38 -17.58 -12.79
N HIS A 527 -0.32 -17.35 -11.48
CA HIS A 527 0.90 -17.31 -10.67
C HIS A 527 1.08 -18.45 -9.67
N ALA A 528 0.10 -19.33 -9.52
CA ALA A 528 0.35 -20.55 -8.77
C ALA A 528 1.13 -21.49 -9.69
N GLY A 529 2.37 -21.79 -9.31
CA GLY A 529 3.02 -23.00 -9.79
C GLY A 529 2.18 -24.23 -9.40
N GLU A 530 1.27 -24.59 -10.29
CA GLU A 530 0.75 -25.93 -10.63
C GLU A 530 -0.09 -26.72 -9.61
N VAL A 531 -0.45 -26.22 -8.42
CA VAL A 531 -1.35 -27.01 -7.53
C VAL A 531 -2.33 -26.17 -6.72
N ALA A 532 -3.63 -26.36 -6.99
CA ALA A 532 -4.72 -25.99 -6.09
C ALA A 532 -5.21 -27.23 -5.33
N PHE A 533 -5.26 -27.18 -3.99
CA PHE A 533 -5.83 -28.25 -3.18
C PHE A 533 -7.24 -27.88 -2.76
N VAL A 534 -8.21 -28.68 -3.21
CA VAL A 534 -9.60 -28.59 -2.78
C VAL A 534 -9.86 -29.75 -1.83
N MET A 535 -10.02 -29.44 -0.54
CA MET A 535 -10.37 -30.41 0.48
C MET A 535 -11.89 -30.48 0.58
N ILE A 536 -12.45 -31.67 0.37
CA ILE A 536 -13.88 -31.92 0.46
C ILE A 536 -14.13 -32.80 1.68
N SER A 537 -14.85 -32.25 2.65
CA SER A 537 -15.36 -32.95 3.82
C SER A 537 -16.84 -33.22 3.64
N GLN A 538 -17.23 -34.49 3.75
CA GLN A 538 -18.62 -34.92 3.66
C GLN A 538 -19.03 -35.57 4.97
N THR A 539 -20.08 -35.03 5.60
CA THR A 539 -20.72 -35.67 6.76
C THR A 539 -22.01 -36.35 6.30
N GLY A 540 -22.00 -37.68 6.17
CA GLY A 540 -23.18 -38.45 5.76
C GLY A 540 -22.87 -39.78 5.07
N THR A 541 -23.87 -40.62 4.89
CA THR A 541 -23.74 -41.92 4.22
C THR A 541 -23.76 -41.78 2.69
N GLN A 542 -22.69 -42.26 2.04
CA GLN A 542 -22.65 -42.81 0.68
C GLN A 542 -23.22 -41.97 -0.48
N THR A 543 -22.95 -40.66 -0.54
CA THR A 543 -23.21 -39.93 -1.80
C THR A 543 -21.91 -39.79 -2.59
N PRO A 544 -21.76 -40.40 -3.78
CA PRO A 544 -20.61 -40.15 -4.64
C PRO A 544 -20.52 -38.68 -5.04
N ILE A 545 -19.30 -38.17 -5.17
CA ILE A 545 -19.03 -36.83 -5.69
C ILE A 545 -18.55 -36.99 -7.13
N THR A 546 -19.36 -36.55 -8.09
CA THR A 546 -18.98 -36.60 -9.50
C THR A 546 -18.42 -35.26 -9.96
N PHE A 547 -17.22 -35.30 -10.54
CA PHE A 547 -16.55 -34.21 -11.25
C PHE A 547 -16.74 -34.42 -12.75
N ASP A 548 -17.90 -34.00 -13.25
CA ASP A 548 -18.36 -34.31 -14.62
C ASP A 548 -17.39 -33.85 -15.72
N ASN A 549 -16.72 -32.72 -15.52
CA ASN A 549 -15.74 -32.14 -16.44
C ASN A 549 -14.43 -32.93 -16.52
N MET A 550 -14.13 -33.73 -15.50
CA MET A 550 -12.94 -34.59 -15.42
C MET A 550 -13.26 -36.06 -15.72
N GLY A 551 -14.55 -36.40 -15.91
CA GLY A 551 -14.99 -37.79 -16.01
C GLY A 551 -14.69 -38.61 -14.76
N LEU A 552 -14.53 -37.95 -13.61
CA LEU A 552 -14.05 -38.56 -12.37
C LEU A 552 -15.18 -38.59 -11.33
N THR A 553 -15.51 -39.77 -10.82
CA THR A 553 -16.38 -39.91 -9.63
C THR A 553 -15.52 -40.32 -8.45
N VAL A 554 -15.49 -39.51 -7.40
CA VAL A 554 -14.76 -39.80 -6.16
C VAL A 554 -15.75 -40.34 -5.13
N TYR A 555 -15.44 -41.54 -4.64
CA TYR A 555 -16.12 -42.17 -3.52
C TYR A 555 -15.30 -41.93 -2.26
N LEU A 556 -15.76 -41.02 -1.40
CA LEU A 556 -15.14 -40.77 -0.10
C LEU A 556 -15.64 -41.81 0.91
N THR A 557 -15.17 -43.04 0.78
CA THR A 557 -15.44 -44.12 1.75
C THR A 557 -14.15 -44.58 2.42
N PRO A 558 -14.15 -44.92 3.73
CA PRO A 558 -13.13 -45.78 4.29
C PRO A 558 -13.39 -47.21 3.77
N ASP A 559 -12.73 -47.60 2.69
CA ASP A 559 -12.73 -48.99 2.21
C ASP A 559 -11.34 -49.61 2.39
N ALA A 560 -11.30 -50.88 2.81
CA ALA A 560 -10.11 -51.68 3.03
C ALA A 560 -9.26 -51.86 1.76
N LEU A 561 -9.81 -51.58 0.58
CA LEU A 561 -9.12 -51.64 -0.71
C LEU A 561 -8.17 -50.45 -0.98
N TRP A 562 -8.23 -49.37 -0.20
CA TRP A 562 -7.30 -48.22 -0.35
C TRP A 562 -5.84 -48.54 0.02
N GLN A 563 -5.55 -49.69 0.64
CA GLN A 563 -4.18 -50.09 0.99
C GLN A 563 -3.37 -50.74 -0.15
N VAL A 564 -3.98 -51.11 -1.30
CA VAL A 564 -3.28 -52.00 -2.27
C VAL A 564 -3.26 -51.53 -3.73
N GLY A 565 -3.82 -50.38 -4.10
CA GLY A 565 -3.79 -49.99 -5.52
C GLY A 565 -4.00 -48.52 -5.81
N ALA A 566 -2.92 -47.76 -5.91
CA ALA A 566 -2.91 -46.46 -6.56
C ALA A 566 -1.61 -46.27 -7.34
N SER A 567 -1.50 -46.95 -8.47
CA SER A 567 -0.42 -46.77 -9.43
C SER A 567 -0.98 -46.24 -10.76
N SER A 568 -1.45 -44.99 -10.78
CA SER A 568 -1.31 -44.03 -11.89
C SER A 568 -2.20 -42.79 -11.72
N PHE A 569 -1.51 -41.64 -11.56
CA PHE A 569 -1.92 -40.25 -11.83
C PHE A 569 -3.06 -39.56 -11.04
N ALA A 570 -2.78 -38.30 -10.70
CA ALA A 570 -3.47 -37.36 -9.80
C ALA A 570 -3.31 -37.69 -8.29
N PHE A 571 -2.41 -36.95 -7.61
CA PHE A 571 -2.28 -37.00 -6.15
C PHE A 571 -3.50 -36.34 -5.49
N LEU A 572 -4.57 -37.11 -5.29
CA LEU A 572 -5.68 -36.75 -4.42
C LEU A 572 -5.28 -37.10 -2.97
N PHE A 573 -4.96 -36.11 -2.15
CA PHE A 573 -4.79 -36.31 -0.72
C PHE A 573 -6.12 -36.02 -0.01
N ALA A 574 -6.91 -37.06 0.25
CA ALA A 574 -8.12 -36.96 1.07
C ALA A 574 -7.80 -37.36 2.52
N ALA A 575 -8.22 -36.55 3.50
CA ALA A 575 -8.23 -36.94 4.92
C ALA A 575 -9.66 -37.25 5.36
N VAL A 576 -9.82 -38.34 6.10
CA VAL A 576 -11.09 -38.65 6.75
C VAL A 576 -11.23 -37.71 7.94
N VAL A 577 -12.33 -36.94 7.94
CA VAL A 577 -12.73 -36.11 9.08
C VAL A 577 -13.53 -36.99 10.03
N ASP A 578 -13.08 -37.11 11.27
CA ASP A 578 -13.80 -37.89 12.28
C ASP A 578 -15.14 -37.23 12.67
N ALA A 579 -15.95 -37.95 13.45
CA ALA A 579 -17.26 -37.46 13.90
C ALA A 579 -17.17 -36.22 14.81
N GLN A 580 -15.95 -35.79 15.18
CA GLN A 580 -15.65 -34.63 16.00
C GLN A 580 -15.07 -33.47 15.16
N GLY A 581 -14.92 -33.64 13.85
CA GLY A 581 -14.39 -32.61 12.94
C GLY A 581 -12.87 -32.63 12.76
N ASN A 582 -12.14 -33.64 13.27
CA ASN A 582 -10.69 -33.71 13.14
C ASN A 582 -10.29 -34.46 11.86
N ALA A 583 -9.44 -33.83 11.04
CA ALA A 583 -8.82 -34.48 9.90
C ALA A 583 -7.46 -35.08 10.31
N THR A 584 -7.29 -36.40 10.17
CA THR A 584 -6.00 -37.05 10.44
C THR A 584 -5.37 -37.52 9.14
N PHE A 585 -4.21 -36.96 8.79
CA PHE A 585 -3.44 -37.39 7.62
C PHE A 585 -2.46 -38.50 8.05
N PRO A 586 -2.66 -39.77 7.64
CA PRO A 586 -1.66 -40.79 7.89
C PRO A 586 -0.45 -40.53 6.96
N ALA A 587 0.60 -39.95 7.53
CA ALA A 587 1.91 -39.78 6.90
C ALA A 587 1.98 -38.82 5.68
N VAL A 588 1.49 -37.59 5.81
CA VAL A 588 1.97 -36.49 4.95
C VAL A 588 3.23 -35.93 5.62
N PRO A 589 4.44 -36.13 5.05
CA PRO A 589 5.58 -35.36 5.52
C PRO A 589 5.25 -33.89 5.26
N ASN A 590 5.61 -33.01 6.17
CA ASN A 590 5.37 -31.57 6.04
C ASN A 590 5.76 -31.12 4.62
N LEU A 591 4.78 -30.89 3.75
CA LEU A 591 5.00 -30.70 2.30
C LEU A 591 5.83 -29.44 2.07
N LYS A 592 5.69 -28.43 2.93
CA LYS A 592 6.57 -27.26 2.97
C LYS A 592 8.04 -27.63 3.12
N THR A 593 8.34 -28.67 3.90
CA THR A 593 9.71 -29.20 4.09
C THR A 593 10.21 -30.00 2.88
N ILE A 594 9.32 -30.57 2.06
CA ILE A 594 9.70 -31.33 0.86
C ILE A 594 9.85 -30.43 -0.37
N ILE A 595 8.91 -29.52 -0.61
CA ILE A 595 8.85 -28.74 -1.86
C ILE A 595 9.23 -27.26 -1.68
N GLY A 596 9.48 -26.80 -0.44
CA GLY A 596 9.92 -25.43 -0.17
C GLY A 596 8.90 -24.34 -0.52
N ARG A 597 7.63 -24.70 -0.71
CA ARG A 597 6.54 -23.79 -1.12
C ARG A 597 5.38 -23.87 -0.12
N ASP A 598 4.64 -22.78 0.00
CA ASP A 598 3.40 -22.78 0.79
C ASP A 598 2.28 -23.47 0.01
N VAL A 599 1.45 -24.21 0.74
CA VAL A 599 0.32 -24.96 0.21
C VAL A 599 -0.96 -24.30 0.72
N TRP A 600 -1.83 -23.91 -0.19
CA TRP A 600 -3.17 -23.39 0.12
C TRP A 600 -4.18 -24.52 0.01
N ALA A 601 -5.00 -24.69 1.04
CA ALA A 601 -6.06 -25.69 1.06
C ALA A 601 -7.39 -25.00 1.38
N ALA A 602 -8.39 -25.16 0.51
CA ALA A 602 -9.76 -24.76 0.80
C ALA A 602 -10.53 -25.97 1.34
N ALA A 603 -11.20 -25.84 2.49
CA ALA A 603 -12.05 -26.87 3.05
C ALA A 603 -13.52 -26.58 2.73
N VAL A 604 -14.20 -27.50 2.05
CA VAL A 604 -15.66 -27.48 1.89
C VAL A 604 -16.25 -28.54 2.81
N THR A 605 -17.11 -28.15 3.76
CA THR A 605 -17.87 -29.11 4.58
C THR A 605 -19.29 -29.17 4.07
N ILE A 606 -19.70 -30.33 3.54
CA ILE A 606 -21.08 -30.57 3.11
C ILE A 606 -21.84 -31.18 4.28
N SER A 607 -22.57 -30.34 5.03
CA SER A 607 -23.45 -30.79 6.10
C SER A 607 -24.74 -31.38 5.52
N GLY A 608 -25.22 -32.49 6.11
CA GLY A 608 -26.33 -33.34 5.62
C GLY A 608 -27.74 -32.72 5.58
N GLY A 609 -27.89 -31.52 5.01
CA GLY A 609 -29.15 -30.84 4.74
C GLY A 609 -29.30 -30.55 3.25
N LYS A 610 -29.84 -31.53 2.51
CA LYS A 610 -30.51 -31.38 1.20
C LYS A 610 -29.77 -30.57 0.10
N PHE A 611 -28.71 -31.18 -0.46
CA PHE A 611 -28.59 -31.21 -1.92
C PHE A 611 -29.68 -32.17 -2.44
N THR A 612 -30.87 -31.65 -2.75
CA THR A 612 -32.01 -32.53 -3.08
C THR A 612 -31.99 -33.11 -4.49
N ASN A 613 -31.08 -32.68 -5.36
CA ASN A 613 -30.87 -33.31 -6.66
C ASN A 613 -29.37 -33.60 -6.82
N GLY A 614 -28.99 -34.88 -6.81
CA GLY A 614 -27.62 -35.37 -6.99
C GLY A 614 -27.06 -35.14 -8.40
N THR A 615 -27.22 -33.92 -8.93
CA THR A 615 -26.74 -33.45 -10.23
C THR A 615 -25.92 -32.14 -10.12
N ASP A 616 -25.77 -31.58 -8.93
CA ASP A 616 -25.01 -30.34 -8.73
C ASP A 616 -23.51 -30.67 -8.69
N ALA A 617 -22.88 -30.62 -9.86
CA ALA A 617 -21.45 -30.83 -10.04
C ALA A 617 -20.63 -29.71 -9.37
N ILE A 618 -19.58 -30.09 -8.64
CA ILE A 618 -18.46 -29.18 -8.38
C ILE A 618 -17.69 -29.06 -9.70
N ARG A 619 -17.94 -27.99 -10.46
CA ARG A 619 -17.15 -27.69 -11.67
C ARG A 619 -15.93 -26.88 -11.28
N PHE A 620 -14.76 -27.48 -11.46
CA PHE A 620 -13.51 -26.71 -11.61
C PHE A 620 -13.49 -26.17 -13.04
N GLN A 621 -13.53 -24.85 -13.21
CA GLN A 621 -13.22 -24.24 -14.50
C GLN A 621 -11.76 -23.86 -14.53
#